data_AF-A0A915Q6T0-F1
#
_entry.id   AF-A0A915Q6T0-F1
#
_cell.length_a   1.000
_cell.length_b   1.000
_cell.length_c   1.000
_cell.angle_alpha   90.00
_cell.angle_beta   90.00
_cell.angle_gamma   90.00
#
_symmetry.space_group_name_H-M   'P 1'
#
loop_
_entity.id
_entity.type
_entity.pdbx_description
1 polymer ?
#
loop_
_entity_poly.entity_id
_entity_poly.type
_entity_poly.pdbx_seq_one_letter_code
_entity_poly.pdbx_strand_id
1 'polypeptide(L)'
;MITPNDIQIEKIYKPKRGPTFLATILLAIAWLANEFALAWVHDRIPRGNVPALPDLWFSLFPEVPVPSKKTYCAPRSNGSLNIIISRVIRTFWSAGIEQLRPRELCGDLIISGHTISIFIAALALKEYCPRRLYYLAELCYAATFLAVFCILLARKHYTIDVVLAYCLTTRVFWTYHSLSHSYHQGSFDQIPLNQSIWACMVPYLEADAPPPQYFLNRWKWPSDCPQRFRKR
;
A
#
# COMPACT_ATOMS: atom_id res chain seq x y z
N MET A 1 -0.04 -47.29 -13.64
CA MET A 1 -0.85 -46.36 -12.83
C MET A 1 0.10 -45.39 -12.16
N ILE A 2 0.13 -44.16 -12.64
CA ILE A 2 1.00 -43.10 -12.11
C ILE A 2 0.25 -42.48 -10.94
N THR A 3 0.82 -42.55 -9.74
CA THR A 3 0.29 -41.91 -8.53
C THR A 3 0.35 -40.39 -8.69
N PRO A 4 -0.67 -39.62 -8.30
CA PRO A 4 -0.77 -38.18 -8.57
C PRO A 4 0.18 -37.28 -7.74
N ASN A 5 1.19 -37.83 -7.05
CA ASN A 5 1.97 -37.09 -6.04
C ASN A 5 3.34 -36.55 -6.48
N ASP A 6 3.87 -36.89 -7.66
CA ASP A 6 5.28 -36.61 -7.96
C ASP A 6 5.57 -35.65 -9.12
N ILE A 7 4.57 -34.92 -9.64
CA ILE A 7 4.82 -33.82 -10.56
C ILE A 7 4.75 -32.48 -9.80
N GLN A 8 5.61 -32.35 -8.79
CA GLN A 8 5.96 -31.06 -8.22
C GLN A 8 6.80 -30.32 -9.26
N ILE A 9 6.15 -29.64 -10.20
CA ILE A 9 6.85 -28.76 -11.14
C ILE A 9 7.37 -27.58 -10.32
N GLU A 10 8.58 -27.70 -9.76
CA GLU A 10 9.35 -26.54 -9.28
C GLU A 10 9.78 -25.77 -10.54
N LYS A 11 8.82 -25.08 -11.17
CA LYS A 11 9.09 -24.12 -12.23
C LYS A 11 9.97 -23.06 -11.58
N ILE A 12 11.25 -23.07 -11.92
CA ILE A 12 12.17 -22.00 -11.54
C ILE A 12 11.66 -20.76 -12.25
N TYR A 13 10.92 -19.94 -11.50
CA TYR A 13 10.40 -18.67 -11.99
C TYR A 13 11.58 -17.81 -12.42
N LYS A 14 11.65 -17.49 -13.72
CA LYS A 14 12.64 -16.55 -14.24
C LYS A 14 12.09 -15.14 -14.01
N PRO A 15 12.73 -14.32 -13.17
CA PRO A 15 12.21 -12.99 -12.86
C PRO A 15 12.21 -12.11 -14.11
N LYS A 16 11.03 -11.58 -14.46
CA LYS A 16 10.90 -10.59 -15.53
C LYS A 16 11.38 -9.22 -15.03
N ARG A 17 12.62 -8.87 -15.37
CA ARG A 17 13.24 -7.59 -14.96
C ARG A 17 12.55 -6.37 -15.57
N GLY A 18 12.13 -6.46 -16.84
CA GLY A 18 11.48 -5.36 -17.56
C GLY A 18 10.20 -4.82 -16.90
N PRO A 19 9.14 -5.63 -16.71
CA PRO A 19 7.91 -5.17 -16.06
C PRO A 19 8.14 -4.75 -14.61
N THR A 20 9.05 -5.40 -13.89
CA THR A 20 9.44 -4.99 -12.54
C THR A 20 10.04 -3.58 -12.54
N PHE A 21 10.92 -3.28 -13.50
CA PHE A 21 11.51 -1.96 -13.68
C PHE A 21 10.46 -0.91 -14.06
N LEU A 22 9.56 -1.23 -15.00
CA LEU A 22 8.45 -0.35 -15.36
C LEU A 22 7.53 -0.06 -14.16
N ALA A 23 7.14 -1.08 -13.40
CA ALA A 23 6.34 -0.91 -12.20
C ALA A 23 7.03 -0.03 -11.15
N THR A 24 8.35 -0.17 -10.99
CA THR A 24 9.16 0.67 -10.10
C THR A 24 9.18 2.14 -10.57
N ILE A 25 9.31 2.37 -11.88
CA ILE A 25 9.21 3.72 -12.46
C ILE A 25 7.83 4.31 -12.22
N LEU A 26 6.76 3.56 -12.51
CA LEU A 26 5.38 4.03 -12.31
C LEU A 26 5.11 4.37 -10.84
N LEU A 27 5.63 3.57 -9.91
CA LEU A 27 5.55 3.86 -8.48
C LEU A 27 6.27 5.16 -8.11
N ALA A 28 7.48 5.37 -8.63
CA ALA A 28 8.24 6.61 -8.39
C ALA A 28 7.55 7.84 -8.98
N ILE A 29 6.97 7.73 -10.18
CA ILE A 29 6.19 8.79 -10.82
C ILE A 29 4.93 9.08 -10.01
N ALA A 30 4.18 8.07 -9.60
CA ALA A 30 2.97 8.22 -8.80
C ALA A 30 3.27 8.89 -7.46
N TRP A 31 4.37 8.51 -6.82
CA TRP A 31 4.84 9.16 -5.60
C TRP A 31 5.18 10.63 -5.84
N LEU A 32 6.00 10.95 -6.84
CA LEU A 32 6.35 12.34 -7.17
C LEU A 32 5.11 13.17 -7.51
N ALA A 33 4.15 12.61 -8.25
CA ALA A 33 2.90 13.27 -8.57
C ALA A 33 2.06 13.56 -7.32
N ASN A 34 1.99 12.63 -6.37
CA ASN A 34 1.30 12.82 -5.09
C ASN A 34 1.95 13.94 -4.26
N GLU A 35 3.28 13.96 -4.15
CA GLU A 35 4.01 15.00 -3.44
C GLU A 35 3.86 16.37 -4.10
N PHE A 36 3.89 16.40 -5.43
CA PHE A 36 3.66 17.61 -6.19
C PHE A 36 2.25 18.14 -5.99
N ALA A 37 1.23 17.27 -6.03
CA ALA A 37 -0.16 17.64 -5.77
C ALA A 37 -0.31 18.24 -4.36
N LEU A 38 0.32 17.63 -3.35
CA LEU A 38 0.32 18.15 -1.98
C LEU A 38 1.02 19.52 -1.89
N ALA A 39 2.17 19.68 -2.54
CA ALA A 39 2.91 20.93 -2.58
C ALA A 39 2.13 22.04 -3.32
N TRP A 40 1.43 21.68 -4.39
CA TRP A 40 0.56 22.57 -5.14
C TRP A 40 -0.63 23.03 -4.31
N VAL A 41 -1.34 22.09 -3.67
CA VAL A 41 -2.48 22.38 -2.78
C VAL A 41 -2.07 23.30 -1.65
N HIS A 42 -0.93 23.04 -1.02
CA HIS A 42 -0.37 23.88 0.04
C HIS A 42 -0.21 25.36 -0.37
N ASP A 43 0.30 25.59 -1.57
CA ASP A 43 0.60 26.94 -2.05
C ASP A 43 -0.62 27.63 -2.69
N ARG A 44 -1.56 26.89 -3.27
CA ARG A 44 -2.71 27.47 -3.99
C ARG A 44 -3.97 27.62 -3.15
N ILE A 45 -4.21 26.73 -2.19
CA ILE A 45 -5.47 26.70 -1.45
C ILE A 45 -5.32 27.48 -0.13
N PRO A 46 -6.04 28.61 0.02
CA PRO A 46 -5.92 29.42 1.22
C PRO A 46 -6.62 28.81 2.44
N ARG A 47 -5.85 28.23 3.37
CA ARG A 47 -6.34 27.71 4.67
C ARG A 47 -6.69 28.77 5.73
N GLY A 48 -6.81 30.05 5.35
CA GLY A 48 -6.85 31.19 6.28
C GLY A 48 -7.84 31.01 7.45
N ASN A 49 -9.13 30.90 7.15
CA ASN A 49 -10.22 30.82 8.14
C ASN A 49 -11.17 29.63 7.91
N VAL A 50 -10.85 28.71 6.99
CA VAL A 50 -11.70 27.56 6.70
C VAL A 50 -11.41 26.50 7.77
N PRO A 51 -12.39 26.09 8.59
CA PRO A 51 -12.18 25.05 9.57
C PRO A 51 -11.84 23.73 8.88
N ALA A 52 -11.02 22.93 9.56
CA ALA A 52 -10.78 21.55 9.19
C ALA A 52 -12.12 20.80 9.02
N LEU A 53 -12.16 19.82 8.11
CA LEU A 53 -13.36 19.02 7.89
C LEU A 53 -13.74 18.35 9.23
N PRO A 54 -15.01 18.37 9.66
CA PRO A 54 -15.39 17.68 10.88
C PRO A 54 -15.16 16.18 10.70
N ASP A 55 -14.38 15.58 11.60
CA ASP A 55 -14.14 14.15 11.58
C ASP A 55 -15.34 13.41 12.21
N LEU A 56 -15.94 12.49 11.47
CA LEU A 56 -17.07 11.67 11.94
C LEU A 56 -16.73 10.87 13.20
N TRP A 57 -15.49 10.43 13.37
CA TRP A 57 -15.07 9.73 14.59
C TRP A 57 -15.15 10.66 15.79
N PHE A 58 -14.64 11.89 15.67
CA PHE A 58 -14.65 12.86 16.77
C PHE A 58 -16.01 13.53 16.98
N SER A 59 -16.96 13.39 16.05
CA SER A 59 -18.35 13.75 16.31
C SER A 59 -19.10 12.68 17.12
N LEU A 60 -18.67 11.41 17.06
CA LEU A 60 -19.27 10.29 17.79
C LEU A 60 -18.57 10.01 19.13
N PHE A 61 -17.25 10.21 19.21
CA PHE A 61 -16.45 9.97 20.41
C PHE A 61 -15.91 11.31 20.96
N PRO A 62 -16.36 11.76 22.15
CA PRO A 62 -15.99 13.06 22.68
C PRO A 62 -14.47 13.15 22.92
N GLU A 63 -13.91 14.32 22.59
CA GLU A 63 -12.47 14.56 22.67
C GLU A 63 -11.93 14.36 24.10
N VAL A 64 -10.85 13.58 24.23
CA VAL A 64 -9.93 13.77 25.36
C VAL A 64 -9.20 15.10 25.10
N PRO A 65 -9.14 16.03 26.08
CA PRO A 65 -8.48 17.31 25.88
C PRO A 65 -6.96 17.08 25.77
N VAL A 66 -6.42 17.16 24.55
CA VAL A 66 -4.98 17.19 24.29
C VAL A 66 -4.63 18.23 23.23
N PRO A 67 -3.44 18.85 23.33
CA PRO A 67 -3.12 20.10 22.69
C PRO A 67 -2.59 19.87 21.28
N SER A 68 -3.38 20.13 20.25
CA SER A 68 -2.78 20.50 18.97
C SER A 68 -3.61 21.58 18.30
N LYS A 69 -3.47 22.80 18.80
CA LYS A 69 -4.08 23.98 18.17
C LYS A 69 -3.29 24.50 16.97
N LYS A 70 -2.07 24.03 16.67
CA LYS A 70 -1.29 24.47 15.49
C LYS A 70 -0.27 23.41 15.03
N THR A 71 -0.66 22.52 14.12
CA THR A 71 0.33 21.82 13.29
C THR A 71 1.10 22.88 12.51
N TYR A 72 2.43 22.92 12.67
CA TYR A 72 3.28 23.89 11.97
C TYR A 72 3.05 23.80 10.46
N CYS A 73 2.96 24.97 9.84
CA CYS A 73 2.76 25.10 8.41
C CYS A 73 3.77 26.09 7.85
N ALA A 74 4.51 25.72 6.81
CA ALA A 74 5.45 26.65 6.20
C ALA A 74 4.70 27.78 5.49
N PRO A 75 5.29 28.99 5.41
CA PRO A 75 4.70 30.05 4.60
C PRO A 75 4.63 29.63 3.13
N ARG A 76 3.59 30.10 2.44
CA ARG A 76 3.40 29.88 1.00
C ARG A 76 4.53 30.51 0.21
N SER A 77 4.91 29.90 -0.91
CA SER A 77 5.99 30.41 -1.75
C SER A 77 5.55 31.52 -2.74
N ASN A 78 4.29 31.99 -2.67
CA ASN A 78 3.67 32.92 -3.63
C ASN A 78 3.92 32.54 -5.11
N GLY A 79 4.05 31.25 -5.41
CA GLY A 79 4.24 30.73 -6.77
C GLY A 79 5.70 30.51 -7.20
N SER A 80 6.67 30.62 -6.29
CA SER A 80 8.07 30.31 -6.59
C SER A 80 8.29 28.81 -6.79
N LEU A 81 8.43 28.38 -8.05
CA LEU A 81 8.61 26.98 -8.43
C LEU A 81 9.85 26.34 -7.78
N ASN A 82 10.93 27.09 -7.59
CA ASN A 82 12.17 26.57 -6.99
C ASN A 82 11.97 26.09 -5.55
N ILE A 83 11.15 26.82 -4.77
CA ILE A 83 10.83 26.46 -3.38
C ILE A 83 9.91 25.24 -3.34
N ILE A 84 8.92 25.19 -4.24
CA ILE A 84 8.00 24.05 -4.37
C ILE A 84 8.77 22.78 -4.72
N ILE A 85 9.64 22.84 -5.73
CA ILE A 85 10.45 21.70 -6.18
C ILE A 85 11.38 21.22 -5.05
N SER A 86 12.04 22.14 -4.33
CA SER A 86 12.90 21.78 -3.19
C SER A 86 12.14 21.03 -2.10
N ARG A 87 10.92 21.49 -1.76
CA ARG A 87 10.04 20.81 -0.79
C ARG A 87 9.60 19.43 -1.26
N VAL A 88 9.26 19.27 -2.54
CA VAL A 88 8.90 17.98 -3.14
C VAL A 88 10.09 17.00 -3.06
N ILE A 89 11.28 17.41 -3.50
CA ILE A 89 12.49 16.56 -3.48
C ILE A 89 12.84 16.12 -2.06
N ARG A 90 12.81 17.05 -1.09
CA ARG A 90 13.07 16.73 0.32
C ARG A 90 12.06 15.73 0.88
N THR A 91 10.81 15.79 0.44
CA THR A 91 9.80 14.82 0.86
C THR A 91 10.01 13.47 0.23
N PHE A 92 10.25 13.45 -1.08
CA PHE A 92 10.52 12.22 -1.81
C PHE A 92 11.69 11.45 -1.18
N TRP A 93 12.77 12.15 -0.82
CA TRP A 93 13.94 11.53 -0.19
C TRP A 93 13.73 11.07 1.26
N SER A 94 12.69 11.54 1.94
CA SER A 94 12.33 11.07 3.29
C SER A 94 11.70 9.67 3.31
N ALA A 95 11.45 9.12 2.12
CA ALA A 95 10.89 7.80 1.91
C ALA A 95 9.56 7.51 2.65
N GLY A 96 8.78 8.56 2.96
CA GLY A 96 7.52 8.44 3.71
C GLY A 96 7.70 8.35 5.23
N ILE A 97 8.92 8.47 5.76
CA ILE A 97 9.18 8.46 7.20
C ILE A 97 8.93 9.86 7.76
N GLU A 98 7.80 10.03 8.47
CA GLU A 98 7.42 11.32 9.04
C GLU A 98 8.46 11.91 10.01
N GLN A 99 9.23 11.06 10.71
CA GLN A 99 10.26 11.50 11.66
C GLN A 99 11.47 12.16 10.97
N LEU A 100 11.76 11.82 9.72
CA LEU A 100 12.92 12.35 8.97
C LEU A 100 12.62 13.72 8.35
N ARG A 101 11.40 14.24 8.49
CA ARG A 101 10.96 15.45 7.83
C ARG A 101 10.13 16.35 8.76
N PRO A 102 10.49 17.63 8.93
CA PRO A 102 9.56 18.61 9.50
C PRO A 102 8.36 18.79 8.54
N ARG A 103 7.13 18.66 9.03
CA ARG A 103 5.91 18.88 8.22
C ARG A 103 5.84 20.34 7.77
N GLU A 104 6.42 20.62 6.61
CA GLU A 104 6.42 21.96 5.98
C GLU A 104 5.19 22.16 5.09
N LEU A 105 4.65 21.08 4.51
CA LEU A 105 3.49 21.12 3.62
C LEU A 105 2.19 20.89 4.38
N CYS A 106 1.17 21.66 4.03
CA CYS A 106 -0.16 21.64 4.63
C CYS A 106 -1.19 21.51 3.51
N GLY A 107 -1.82 20.35 3.45
CA GLY A 107 -2.86 20.02 2.50
C GLY A 107 -3.59 18.79 3.03
N ASP A 108 -4.86 18.66 2.66
CA ASP A 108 -5.66 17.50 3.04
C ASP A 108 -5.67 16.59 1.82
N LEU A 109 -5.06 15.41 1.99
CA LEU A 109 -5.14 14.33 1.01
C LEU A 109 -6.30 13.43 1.46
N ILE A 110 -7.21 13.16 0.53
CA ILE A 110 -8.45 12.41 0.76
C ILE A 110 -8.19 10.92 1.08
N ILE A 111 -6.96 10.42 0.89
CA ILE A 111 -6.64 9.00 1.03
C ILE A 111 -5.42 8.81 1.94
N SER A 112 -5.57 7.98 2.98
CA SER A 112 -4.49 7.69 3.93
C SER A 112 -3.49 6.66 3.38
N GLY A 113 -2.27 7.12 3.08
CA GLY A 113 -1.17 6.26 2.63
C GLY A 113 -0.75 5.20 3.66
N HIS A 114 -0.68 5.54 4.94
CA HIS A 114 -0.38 4.60 6.03
C HIS A 114 -1.38 3.44 6.07
N THR A 115 -2.67 3.76 5.91
CA THR A 115 -3.74 2.77 5.89
C THR A 115 -3.58 1.85 4.68
N ILE A 116 -3.34 2.38 3.48
CA ILE A 116 -3.08 1.57 2.28
C ILE A 116 -1.91 0.62 2.51
N SER A 117 -0.76 1.13 2.96
CA SER A 117 0.47 0.34 3.14
C SER A 117 0.30 -0.78 4.16
N ILE A 118 -0.37 -0.52 5.28
CA ILE A 118 -0.59 -1.53 6.33
C ILE A 118 -1.57 -2.61 5.84
N PHE A 119 -2.70 -2.23 5.22
CA PHE A 119 -3.68 -3.20 4.74
C PHE A 119 -3.17 -4.02 3.56
N ILE A 120 -2.48 -3.42 2.59
CA ILE A 120 -1.96 -4.19 1.45
C ILE A 120 -0.90 -5.20 1.91
N ALA A 121 -0.04 -4.81 2.86
CA ALA A 121 0.96 -5.70 3.45
C ALA A 121 0.30 -6.83 4.24
N ALA A 122 -0.73 -6.55 5.03
CA ALA A 122 -1.44 -7.56 5.81
C ALA A 122 -2.27 -8.52 4.94
N LEU A 123 -2.95 -8.03 3.90
CA LEU A 123 -3.68 -8.86 2.94
C LEU A 123 -2.72 -9.76 2.15
N ALA A 124 -1.60 -9.20 1.67
CA ALA A 124 -0.56 -9.98 1.00
C ALA A 124 0.05 -11.02 1.93
N LEU A 125 0.35 -10.66 3.18
CA LEU A 125 0.81 -11.63 4.18
C LEU A 125 -0.22 -12.74 4.37
N LYS A 126 -1.50 -12.40 4.56
CA LYS A 126 -2.55 -13.40 4.77
C LYS A 126 -2.73 -14.36 3.58
N GLU A 127 -2.65 -13.85 2.37
CA GLU A 127 -2.80 -14.64 1.13
C GLU A 127 -1.58 -15.54 0.86
N TYR A 128 -0.37 -15.00 1.03
CA TYR A 128 0.87 -15.68 0.61
C TYR A 128 1.63 -16.38 1.74
N CYS A 129 1.15 -16.29 3.00
CA CYS A 129 1.82 -16.91 4.14
C CYS A 129 1.68 -18.45 4.14
N PRO A 130 2.74 -19.21 4.48
CA PRO A 130 2.64 -20.66 4.65
C PRO A 130 1.70 -21.03 5.79
N ARG A 131 0.99 -22.16 5.67
CA ARG A 131 0.04 -22.66 6.70
C ARG A 131 0.62 -22.74 8.12
N ARG A 132 1.94 -22.94 8.26
CA ARG A 132 2.63 -23.00 9.57
C ARG A 132 2.62 -21.67 10.32
N LEU A 133 2.55 -20.54 9.62
CA LEU A 133 2.57 -19.19 10.18
C LEU A 133 1.21 -18.52 10.11
N TYR A 134 0.14 -19.30 9.91
CA TYR A 134 -1.24 -18.82 9.81
C TYR A 134 -1.64 -17.91 11.00
N TYR A 135 -1.39 -18.36 12.23
CA TYR A 135 -1.71 -17.57 13.43
C TYR A 135 -0.97 -16.24 13.50
N LEU A 136 0.28 -16.19 13.02
CA LEU A 136 1.04 -14.94 12.94
C LEU A 136 0.42 -14.00 11.91
N ALA A 137 0.02 -14.51 10.75
CA ALA A 137 -0.65 -13.71 9.71
C ALA A 137 -1.99 -13.15 10.21
N GLU A 138 -2.79 -13.95 10.92
CA GLU A 138 -4.04 -13.49 11.53
C GLU A 138 -3.80 -12.44 12.63
N LEU A 139 -2.77 -12.61 13.46
CA LEU A 139 -2.39 -11.62 14.47
C LEU A 139 -1.98 -10.30 13.81
N CYS A 140 -1.15 -10.35 12.76
CA CYS A 140 -0.75 -9.16 12.00
C CYS A 140 -1.96 -8.48 11.34
N TYR A 141 -2.90 -9.27 10.82
CA TYR A 141 -4.15 -8.75 10.25
C TYR A 141 -5.01 -8.07 11.32
N ALA A 142 -5.19 -8.68 12.49
CA ALA A 142 -5.91 -8.07 13.61
C ALA A 142 -5.22 -6.78 14.11
N ALA A 143 -3.88 -6.78 14.15
CA ALA A 143 -3.10 -5.61 14.53
C ALA A 143 -3.29 -4.42 13.57
N THR A 144 -3.71 -4.63 12.32
CA THR A 144 -4.00 -3.51 11.41
C THR A 144 -5.18 -2.65 11.89
N PHE A 145 -6.20 -3.25 12.50
CA PHE A 145 -7.33 -2.50 13.06
C PHE A 145 -6.91 -1.67 14.28
N LEU A 146 -6.02 -2.21 15.11
CA LEU A 146 -5.41 -1.45 16.20
C LEU A 146 -4.55 -0.30 15.66
N ALA A 147 -3.79 -0.52 14.58
CA ALA A 147 -2.99 0.52 13.95
C ALA A 147 -3.87 1.64 13.37
N VAL A 148 -4.99 1.31 12.72
CA VAL A 148 -5.98 2.28 12.24
C VAL A 148 -6.53 3.12 13.39
N PHE A 149 -6.89 2.47 14.50
CA PHE A 149 -7.36 3.17 15.69
C PHE A 149 -6.31 4.18 16.20
N CYS A 150 -5.04 3.77 16.27
CA CYS A 150 -3.94 4.67 16.63
C CYS A 150 -3.75 5.82 15.64
N ILE A 151 -3.94 5.59 14.34
CA ILE A 151 -3.87 6.64 13.30
C ILE A 151 -4.96 7.70 13.52
N LEU A 152 -6.17 7.28 13.85
CA LEU A 152 -7.28 8.19 14.17
C LEU A 152 -6.97 8.97 15.45
N LEU A 153 -6.50 8.30 16.52
CA LEU A 153 -6.10 8.95 17.77
C LEU A 153 -4.98 9.99 17.58
N ALA A 154 -4.06 9.77 16.65
CA ALA A 154 -3.01 10.72 16.32
C ALA A 154 -3.53 12.00 15.63
N ARG A 155 -4.80 12.04 15.23
CA ARG A 155 -5.49 13.18 14.58
C ARG A 155 -4.78 13.66 13.31
N LYS A 156 -4.10 12.74 12.63
CA LYS A 156 -3.29 13.03 11.43
C LYS A 156 -4.07 12.83 10.12
N HIS A 157 -5.15 12.06 10.18
CA HIS A 157 -6.03 11.71 9.08
C HIS A 157 -7.48 11.77 9.55
N TYR A 158 -8.38 12.12 8.64
CA TYR A 158 -9.81 12.04 8.91
C TYR A 158 -10.28 10.58 8.82
N THR A 159 -11.36 10.25 9.52
CA THR A 159 -12.01 8.93 9.38
C THR A 159 -12.37 8.60 7.94
N ILE A 160 -12.81 9.59 7.16
CA ILE A 160 -13.12 9.38 5.74
C ILE A 160 -11.87 8.95 4.93
N ASP A 161 -10.69 9.48 5.26
CA ASP A 161 -9.44 9.14 4.57
C ASP A 161 -9.07 7.67 4.79
N VAL A 162 -9.35 7.16 6.00
CA VAL A 162 -9.13 5.77 6.40
C VAL A 162 -10.14 4.84 5.73
N VAL A 163 -11.43 5.21 5.74
CA VAL A 163 -12.49 4.42 5.11
C VAL A 163 -12.26 4.29 3.61
N LEU A 164 -11.94 5.40 2.94
CA LEU A 164 -11.64 5.39 1.50
C LEU A 164 -10.39 4.57 1.19
N ALA A 165 -9.33 4.70 1.99
CA ALA A 165 -8.12 3.87 1.85
C ALA A 165 -8.44 2.37 2.00
N TYR A 166 -9.19 1.98 3.03
CA TYR A 166 -9.60 0.60 3.24
C TYR A 166 -10.42 0.05 2.06
N CYS A 167 -11.43 0.81 1.61
CA CYS A 167 -12.26 0.44 0.47
C CYS A 167 -11.43 0.29 -0.81
N LEU A 168 -10.53 1.24 -1.10
CA LEU A 168 -9.65 1.18 -2.26
C LEU A 168 -8.75 -0.05 -2.21
N THR A 169 -8.04 -0.26 -1.11
CA THR A 169 -7.07 -1.35 -0.96
C THR A 169 -7.75 -2.71 -1.08
N THR A 170 -8.85 -2.94 -0.36
CA THR A 170 -9.59 -4.21 -0.42
C THR A 170 -10.19 -4.45 -1.80
N ARG A 171 -10.77 -3.43 -2.45
CA ARG A 171 -11.33 -3.56 -3.80
C ARG A 171 -10.25 -3.92 -4.83
N VAL A 172 -9.11 -3.21 -4.83
CA VAL A 172 -8.02 -3.51 -5.76
C VAL A 172 -7.49 -4.93 -5.54
N PHE A 173 -7.25 -5.31 -4.28
CA PHE A 173 -6.74 -6.63 -3.93
C PHE A 173 -7.69 -7.75 -4.38
N TRP A 174 -8.95 -7.72 -3.97
CA TRP A 174 -9.90 -8.78 -4.29
C TRP A 174 -10.26 -8.82 -5.78
N THR A 175 -10.32 -7.68 -6.47
CA THR A 175 -10.54 -7.67 -7.92
C THR A 175 -9.39 -8.35 -8.65
N TYR A 176 -8.14 -8.06 -8.29
CA TYR A 176 -6.97 -8.73 -8.88
C TYR A 176 -7.02 -10.24 -8.65
N HIS A 177 -7.19 -10.67 -7.39
CA HIS A 177 -7.19 -12.09 -7.04
C HIS A 177 -8.35 -12.86 -7.68
N SER A 178 -9.53 -12.24 -7.77
CA SER A 178 -10.69 -12.84 -8.45
C SER A 178 -10.44 -13.02 -9.96
N LEU A 179 -9.88 -12.00 -10.61
CA LEU A 179 -9.54 -12.07 -12.04
C LEU A 179 -8.42 -13.07 -12.32
N SER A 180 -7.37 -13.09 -11.49
CA SER A 180 -6.27 -14.05 -11.60
C SER A 180 -6.77 -15.49 -11.44
N HIS A 181 -7.62 -15.76 -10.45
CA HIS A 181 -8.23 -17.07 -10.27
C HIS A 181 -9.04 -17.50 -11.50
N SER A 182 -9.85 -16.59 -12.04
CA SER A 182 -10.68 -16.83 -13.22
C SER A 182 -9.87 -17.04 -14.50
N TYR A 183 -8.76 -16.32 -14.65
CA TYR A 183 -7.82 -16.48 -15.74
C TYR A 183 -7.26 -17.91 -15.79
N HIS A 184 -6.81 -18.43 -14.66
CA HIS A 184 -6.27 -19.79 -14.57
C HIS A 184 -7.33 -20.89 -14.74
N GLN A 185 -8.61 -20.58 -14.55
CA GLN A 185 -9.73 -21.48 -14.81
C GLN A 185 -10.24 -21.42 -16.26
N GLY A 186 -9.73 -20.50 -17.08
CA GLY A 186 -10.19 -20.31 -18.46
C GLY A 186 -11.55 -19.62 -18.59
N SER A 187 -12.07 -19.02 -17.51
CA SER A 187 -13.37 -18.33 -17.46
C SER A 187 -13.24 -16.81 -17.36
N PHE A 188 -12.10 -16.25 -17.80
CA PHE A 188 -11.78 -14.83 -17.67
C PHE A 188 -12.81 -13.91 -18.34
N ASP A 189 -13.24 -14.26 -19.56
CA ASP A 189 -14.17 -13.44 -20.35
C ASP A 189 -15.63 -13.53 -19.86
N GLN A 190 -15.94 -14.55 -19.05
CA GLN A 190 -17.30 -14.80 -18.56
C GLN A 190 -17.64 -13.98 -17.32
N ILE A 191 -16.63 -13.45 -16.62
CA ILE A 191 -16.83 -12.81 -15.32
C ILE A 191 -16.95 -11.29 -15.49
N PRO A 192 -17.99 -10.65 -14.92
CA PRO A 192 -18.21 -9.21 -15.06
C PRO A 192 -17.05 -8.33 -14.58
N LEU A 193 -16.22 -8.82 -13.65
CA LEU A 193 -15.03 -8.10 -13.19
C LEU A 193 -14.02 -7.83 -14.34
N ASN A 194 -14.10 -8.53 -15.47
CA ASN A 194 -13.23 -8.28 -16.64
C ASN A 194 -13.42 -6.88 -17.26
N GLN A 195 -14.51 -6.19 -16.92
CA GLN A 195 -14.78 -4.80 -17.33
C GLN A 195 -13.98 -3.79 -16.49
N SER A 196 -13.30 -4.25 -15.44
CA SER A 196 -12.42 -3.40 -14.64
C SER A 196 -11.29 -2.84 -15.51
N ILE A 197 -10.96 -1.57 -15.31
CA ILE A 197 -9.88 -0.87 -16.05
C ILE A 197 -8.55 -1.65 -16.00
N TRP A 198 -8.30 -2.34 -14.90
CA TRP A 198 -7.08 -3.10 -14.66
C TRP A 198 -7.10 -4.55 -15.16
N ALA A 199 -8.23 -5.03 -15.70
CA ALA A 199 -8.38 -6.42 -16.10
C ALA A 199 -7.40 -6.81 -17.21
N CYS A 200 -7.09 -5.89 -18.14
CA CYS A 200 -6.13 -6.12 -19.22
C CYS A 200 -4.72 -6.48 -18.73
N MET A 201 -4.35 -6.10 -17.51
CA MET A 201 -3.04 -6.42 -16.94
C MET A 201 -2.94 -7.87 -16.45
N VAL A 202 -4.05 -8.49 -16.08
CA VAL A 202 -4.07 -9.82 -15.45
C VAL A 202 -3.50 -10.90 -16.36
N PRO A 203 -3.92 -11.04 -17.63
CA PRO A 203 -3.32 -12.02 -18.54
C PRO A 203 -1.81 -11.84 -18.71
N TYR A 204 -1.33 -10.59 -18.71
CA TYR A 204 0.10 -10.29 -18.83
C TYR A 204 0.90 -10.70 -17.58
N LEU A 205 0.36 -10.44 -16.40
CA LEU A 205 0.98 -10.76 -15.11
C LEU A 205 0.98 -12.26 -14.82
N GLU A 206 -0.12 -12.94 -15.17
CA GLU A 206 -0.35 -14.36 -14.83
C GLU A 206 0.08 -15.34 -15.93
N ALA A 207 0.46 -14.88 -17.13
CA ALA A 207 0.83 -15.76 -18.25
C ALA A 207 1.89 -16.83 -17.93
N ASP A 208 2.84 -16.52 -17.05
CA ASP A 208 3.91 -17.45 -16.63
C ASP A 208 3.68 -18.05 -15.23
N ALA A 209 2.62 -17.62 -14.54
CA ALA A 209 2.29 -18.11 -13.23
C ALA A 209 1.61 -19.50 -13.34
N PRO A 210 1.91 -20.43 -12.42
CA PRO A 210 1.10 -21.64 -12.30
C PRO A 210 -0.29 -21.28 -11.76
N PRO A 211 -1.31 -22.13 -11.98
CA PRO A 211 -2.62 -21.95 -11.36
C PRO A 211 -2.54 -21.91 -9.81
N PRO A 212 -3.41 -21.11 -9.14
CA PRO A 212 -3.54 -21.02 -7.67
C PRO A 212 -3.47 -22.36 -6.93
N GLN A 213 -4.13 -23.38 -7.48
CA GLN A 213 -4.21 -24.73 -6.89
C GLN A 213 -2.87 -25.48 -6.80
N TYR A 214 -1.86 -25.06 -7.56
CA TYR A 214 -0.51 -25.64 -7.54
C TYR A 214 0.49 -24.79 -6.74
N PHE A 215 0.09 -23.63 -6.19
CA PHE A 215 0.98 -22.83 -5.36
C PHE A 215 1.19 -23.48 -4.00
N LEU A 216 2.44 -23.81 -3.71
CA LEU A 216 2.90 -24.10 -2.36
C LEU A 216 3.70 -22.92 -1.86
N ASN A 217 3.06 -22.06 -1.08
CA ASN A 217 3.72 -20.95 -0.40
C ASN A 217 4.73 -21.53 0.60
N ARG A 218 6.03 -21.47 0.24
CA ARG A 218 7.13 -21.88 1.10
C ARG A 218 7.98 -20.66 1.41
N TRP A 219 8.10 -20.33 2.69
CA TRP A 219 9.08 -19.35 3.12
C TRP A 219 10.48 -20.00 3.01
N LYS A 220 11.27 -19.58 2.02
CA LYS A 220 12.71 -19.88 1.96
C LYS A 220 13.44 -18.69 2.61
N TRP A 221 14.05 -18.91 3.77
CA TRP A 221 14.92 -17.89 4.36
C TRP A 221 16.13 -17.69 3.43
N PRO A 222 16.62 -16.45 3.23
CA PRO A 222 17.88 -16.22 2.52
C PRO A 222 19.05 -16.66 3.41
N SER A 223 19.13 -17.96 3.74
CA SER A 223 20.27 -18.59 4.39
C SER A 223 21.15 -19.23 3.33
N ASP A 224 21.71 -18.40 2.45
CA ASP A 224 23.08 -18.66 1.95
C ASP A 224 24.07 -18.03 2.92
N CYS A 225 23.87 -18.28 4.22
CA CYS A 225 24.95 -18.13 5.18
C CYS A 225 25.90 -19.29 4.87
N PRO A 226 27.14 -19.05 4.38
CA PRO A 226 28.07 -20.14 4.20
C PRO A 226 28.22 -20.83 5.56
N GLN A 227 28.01 -22.14 5.59
CA GLN A 227 28.16 -22.99 6.79
C GLN A 227 29.64 -23.06 7.25
N ARG A 228 30.37 -21.94 7.27
CA ARG A 228 31.79 -21.87 7.61
C ARG A 228 32.06 -21.93 9.11
N PHE A 229 31.01 -21.89 9.95
CA PHE A 229 31.13 -21.95 11.42
C PHE A 229 30.33 -23.09 12.05
N ARG A 230 30.25 -24.25 11.40
CA ARG A 230 29.88 -25.51 12.08
C ARG A 230 31.06 -26.49 12.09
N LYS A 231 32.17 -26.04 12.67
CA LYS A 231 33.22 -26.91 13.24
C LYS A 231 33.89 -26.19 14.42
N ARG A 232 33.41 -26.47 15.63
CA ARG A 232 34.20 -26.97 16.76
C ARG A 232 33.24 -27.49 17.82
#